data_AF-A0A1X1NKP9-F1
#
_entry.id   AF-A0A1X1NKP9-F1
#
_cell.length_a   1.000
_cell.length_b   1.000
_cell.length_c   1.000
_cell.angle_alpha   90.00
_cell.angle_beta   90.00
_cell.angle_gamma   90.00
#
_symmetry.space_group_name_H-M   'P 1'
#
loop_
_entity.id
_entity.type
_entity.pdbx_description
1 polymer ?
#
loop_
_entity_poly.entity_id
_entity_poly.type
_entity_poly.pdbx_seq_one_letter_code
_entity_poly.pdbx_strand_id
1 'polypeptide(L)'
;MSDATTPAPAHGAPPRADCVADHAGGITFDIAVVDTAEPVLVLRRRGGSGGPSDETRLPLTPTSAGHMRAVLPSTMELAEGRWDVYLDERAVEPGVRDLRALVDRVPDEEGGVAVRVPYPTADGRLAVRSWVRLPHAEAGDIVFGEGACTVEGTLYGAQAGAGAVAEARLGGKVHRMPADGEKGTFAFTLPYDTLAEPPVAGEQLWELWLRPGADAEPVRISRVLDDVWDRKNVFVYPVHQGEGYKAAPCYTTDNDLCVRITK
;
A
#
# COMPACT_ATOMS: atom_id res chain seq x y z
N MET A 1 -38.20 7.21 12.97
CA MET A 1 -36.94 6.47 12.84
C MET A 1 -37.27 5.30 11.94
N SER A 2 -37.01 5.44 10.63
CA SER A 2 -37.34 4.41 9.66
C SER A 2 -36.13 3.52 9.48
N ASP A 3 -36.29 2.26 9.86
CA ASP A 3 -35.34 1.18 9.63
C ASP A 3 -35.23 0.96 8.12
N ALA A 4 -34.10 1.35 7.53
CA ALA A 4 -33.82 1.10 6.12
C ALA A 4 -33.27 -0.33 6.00
N THR A 5 -34.16 -1.31 5.87
CA THR A 5 -33.78 -2.68 5.51
C THR A 5 -33.25 -2.67 4.08
N THR A 6 -31.95 -2.91 3.93
CA THR A 6 -31.33 -3.20 2.63
C THR A 6 -32.04 -4.39 1.98
N PRO A 7 -32.53 -4.29 0.73
CA PRO A 7 -33.23 -5.38 0.08
C PRO A 7 -32.33 -6.61 -0.05
N ALA A 8 -32.91 -7.80 0.15
CA ALA A 8 -32.20 -9.06 -0.02
C ALA A 8 -31.66 -9.19 -1.46
N PRO A 9 -30.44 -9.71 -1.65
CA PRO A 9 -29.86 -9.87 -2.97
C PRO A 9 -30.69 -10.82 -3.85
N ALA A 10 -30.75 -10.51 -5.15
CA ALA A 10 -31.40 -11.37 -6.14
C ALA A 10 -30.65 -12.71 -6.27
N HIS A 11 -31.38 -13.80 -6.51
CA HIS A 11 -30.78 -15.12 -6.76
C HIS A 11 -29.79 -15.04 -7.94
N GLY A 12 -28.57 -15.52 -7.73
CA GLY A 12 -27.51 -15.53 -8.74
C GLY A 12 -26.68 -14.25 -8.84
N ALA A 13 -26.97 -13.22 -8.02
CA ALA A 13 -26.08 -12.07 -7.90
C ALA A 13 -24.71 -12.51 -7.32
N PRO A 14 -23.61 -11.88 -7.75
CA PRO A 14 -22.30 -12.15 -7.16
C PRO A 14 -22.32 -11.81 -5.66
N PRO A 15 -21.63 -12.61 -4.82
CA PRO A 15 -21.57 -12.36 -3.39
C PRO A 15 -20.93 -11.00 -3.12
N ARG A 16 -21.43 -10.27 -2.13
CA ARG A 16 -20.92 -8.95 -1.74
C ARG A 16 -20.42 -8.99 -0.31
N ALA A 17 -19.27 -8.37 -0.06
CA ALA A 17 -18.69 -8.29 1.28
C ALA A 17 -18.43 -6.85 1.72
N ASP A 18 -18.93 -6.49 2.90
CA ASP A 18 -18.47 -5.33 3.63
C ASP A 18 -17.18 -5.69 4.38
N CYS A 19 -16.25 -4.74 4.49
CA CYS A 19 -14.98 -4.94 5.18
C CYS A 19 -14.83 -3.96 6.34
N VAL A 20 -14.33 -4.44 7.47
CA VAL A 20 -13.94 -3.60 8.62
C VAL A 20 -12.51 -3.96 9.00
N ALA A 21 -11.64 -2.96 9.03
CA ALA A 21 -10.29 -3.11 9.60
C ALA A 21 -10.31 -2.83 11.10
N ASP A 22 -9.51 -3.56 11.86
CA ASP A 22 -9.25 -3.28 13.28
C ASP A 22 -7.87 -2.64 13.50
N HIS A 23 -7.64 -2.13 14.72
CA HIS A 23 -6.38 -1.48 15.09
C HIS A 23 -5.16 -2.43 15.11
N ALA A 24 -5.38 -3.75 15.19
CA ALA A 24 -4.31 -4.73 15.09
C ALA A 24 -3.91 -4.99 13.63
N GLY A 25 -4.69 -4.52 12.65
CA GLY A 25 -4.50 -4.80 11.22
C GLY A 25 -5.22 -6.05 10.72
N GLY A 26 -6.13 -6.60 11.53
CA GLY A 26 -7.06 -7.64 11.10
C GLY A 26 -8.16 -7.06 10.20
N ILE A 27 -8.68 -7.89 9.30
CA ILE A 27 -9.80 -7.54 8.42
C ILE A 27 -10.96 -8.50 8.68
N THR A 28 -12.12 -7.94 9.00
CA THR A 28 -13.39 -8.67 9.05
C THR A 28 -14.12 -8.50 7.72
N PHE A 29 -14.67 -9.59 7.19
CA PHE A 29 -15.52 -9.61 6.00
C PHE A 29 -16.93 -10.03 6.41
N ASP A 30 -17.91 -9.16 6.20
CA ASP A 30 -19.33 -9.43 6.43
C ASP A 30 -20.04 -9.63 5.09
N ILE A 31 -20.59 -10.83 4.87
CA ILE A 31 -21.13 -11.27 3.59
C ILE A 31 -22.63 -11.52 3.76
N ALA A 32 -23.45 -10.86 2.94
CA ALA A 32 -24.89 -11.13 2.90
C ALA A 32 -25.14 -12.55 2.39
N VAL A 33 -26.05 -13.30 3.04
CA VAL A 33 -26.19 -14.76 2.88
C VAL A 33 -26.26 -15.24 1.44
N VAL A 34 -25.59 -16.37 1.24
CA VAL A 34 -25.47 -17.06 -0.03
C VAL A 34 -25.94 -18.49 0.20
N ASP A 35 -26.70 -19.02 -0.76
CA ASP A 35 -27.44 -20.29 -0.68
C ASP A 35 -26.49 -21.51 -0.78
N THR A 36 -25.61 -21.66 0.22
CA THR A 36 -24.51 -22.64 0.26
C THR A 36 -24.39 -23.22 1.65
N ALA A 37 -24.26 -24.54 1.76
CA ALA A 37 -24.29 -25.24 3.06
C ALA A 37 -23.06 -24.95 3.95
N GLU A 38 -21.87 -24.82 3.37
CA GLU A 38 -20.60 -24.61 4.10
C GLU A 38 -19.64 -23.72 3.28
N PRO A 39 -19.96 -22.44 3.05
CA PRO A 39 -19.13 -21.58 2.23
C PRO A 39 -17.79 -21.28 2.90
N VAL A 40 -16.75 -21.10 2.08
CA VAL A 40 -15.44 -20.61 2.53
C VAL A 40 -15.08 -19.30 1.83
N LEU A 41 -14.47 -18.37 2.56
CA LEU A 41 -13.87 -17.19 1.94
C LEU A 41 -12.42 -17.52 1.57
N VAL A 42 -12.09 -17.40 0.29
CA VAL A 42 -10.78 -17.75 -0.26
C VAL A 42 -10.09 -16.49 -0.80
N LEU A 43 -8.88 -16.24 -0.33
CA LEU A 43 -8.00 -15.19 -0.85
C LEU A 43 -6.95 -15.87 -1.73
N ARG A 44 -6.82 -15.44 -3.00
CA ARG A 44 -5.84 -15.97 -3.96
C ARG A 44 -4.88 -14.89 -4.44
N ARG A 45 -3.58 -15.11 -4.31
CA ARG A 45 -2.55 -14.16 -4.74
C ARG A 45 -2.45 -14.12 -6.26
N ARG A 46 -2.52 -12.93 -6.84
CA ARG A 46 -2.32 -12.71 -8.27
C ARG A 46 -0.87 -12.99 -8.67
N GLY A 47 -0.69 -13.71 -9.77
CA GLY A 47 0.63 -14.06 -10.29
C GLY A 47 1.40 -15.09 -9.45
N GLY A 48 0.76 -15.68 -8.43
CA GLY A 48 1.30 -16.81 -7.69
C GLY A 48 1.36 -18.09 -8.53
N SER A 49 2.13 -19.08 -8.05
CA SER A 49 2.22 -20.41 -8.67
C SER A 49 1.05 -21.32 -8.28
N GLY A 50 0.15 -20.84 -7.42
CA GLY A 50 -0.97 -21.61 -6.87
C GLY A 50 -0.57 -22.53 -5.73
N GLY A 51 0.61 -22.31 -5.13
CA GLY A 51 1.07 -23.06 -3.97
C GLY A 51 0.37 -22.62 -2.67
N PRO A 52 0.65 -23.31 -1.54
CA PRO A 52 0.02 -23.01 -0.24
C PRO A 52 0.24 -21.56 0.26
N SER A 53 1.30 -20.88 -0.21
CA SER A 53 1.57 -19.48 0.11
C SER A 53 0.80 -18.46 -0.75
N ASP A 54 0.05 -18.93 -1.75
CA ASP A 54 -0.72 -18.11 -2.69
C ASP A 54 -2.23 -18.29 -2.53
N GLU A 55 -2.68 -19.12 -1.58
CA GLU A 55 -4.09 -19.28 -1.22
C GLU A 55 -4.25 -19.22 0.31
N THR A 56 -5.26 -18.50 0.78
CA THR A 56 -5.67 -18.45 2.20
C THR A 56 -7.17 -18.70 2.28
N ARG A 57 -7.59 -19.58 3.19
CA ARG A 57 -8.99 -19.99 3.36
C ARG A 57 -9.46 -19.59 4.75
N LEU A 58 -10.53 -18.81 4.81
CA LEU A 58 -11.10 -18.29 6.05
C LEU A 58 -12.48 -18.92 6.27
N PRO A 59 -12.71 -19.57 7.42
CA PRO A 59 -14.01 -20.13 7.73
C PRO A 59 -15.05 -19.01 7.87
N LEU A 60 -16.26 -19.27 7.39
CA LEU A 60 -17.40 -18.38 7.56
C LEU A 60 -18.23 -18.82 8.76
N THR A 61 -18.54 -17.86 9.63
CA THR A 61 -19.35 -18.06 10.83
C THR A 61 -20.67 -17.31 10.70
N PRO A 62 -21.82 -17.93 11.00
CA PRO A 62 -23.10 -17.22 11.01
C PRO A 62 -23.10 -16.05 12.00
N THR A 63 -23.69 -14.94 11.59
CA THR A 63 -23.95 -13.77 12.45
C THR A 63 -25.45 -13.51 12.56
N SER A 64 -25.86 -12.58 13.42
CA SER A 64 -27.25 -12.14 13.47
C SER A 64 -27.68 -11.51 12.14
N ALA A 65 -28.96 -11.59 11.80
CA ALA A 65 -29.56 -11.03 10.58
C ALA A 65 -29.19 -11.70 9.24
N GLY A 66 -28.76 -12.98 9.26
CA GLY A 66 -28.55 -13.72 8.01
C GLY A 66 -27.35 -13.19 7.21
N HIS A 67 -26.28 -12.84 7.91
CA HIS A 67 -24.99 -12.51 7.35
C HIS A 67 -23.96 -13.56 7.82
N MET A 68 -22.93 -13.80 7.03
CA MET A 68 -21.81 -14.67 7.38
C MET A 68 -20.54 -13.83 7.54
N ARG A 69 -19.71 -14.18 8.51
CA ARG A 69 -18.48 -13.46 8.83
C ARG A 69 -17.25 -14.33 8.72
N ALA A 70 -16.26 -13.83 7.99
CA ALA A 70 -14.90 -14.35 7.98
C ALA A 70 -13.95 -13.32 8.57
N VAL A 71 -12.91 -13.78 9.27
CA VAL A 71 -11.90 -12.91 9.87
C VAL A 71 -10.54 -13.30 9.31
N LEU A 72 -9.84 -12.33 8.75
CA LEU A 72 -8.42 -12.40 8.47
C LEU A 72 -7.67 -11.76 9.65
N PRO A 73 -7.20 -12.54 10.64
CA PRO A 73 -6.52 -11.97 11.79
C PRO A 73 -5.17 -11.38 11.38
N SER A 74 -4.71 -10.34 12.08
CA SER A 74 -3.42 -9.70 11.82
C SER A 74 -2.23 -10.67 11.89
N THR A 75 -2.34 -11.71 12.71
CA THR A 75 -1.32 -12.76 12.89
C THR A 75 -1.22 -13.76 11.73
N MET A 76 -2.22 -13.84 10.86
CA MET A 76 -2.18 -14.73 9.69
C MET A 76 -1.33 -14.10 8.59
N GLU A 77 -0.30 -14.81 8.14
CA GLU A 77 0.62 -14.30 7.12
C GLU A 77 -0.02 -14.25 5.72
N LEU A 78 0.09 -13.11 5.06
CA LEU A 78 -0.18 -12.93 3.63
C LEU A 78 1.06 -12.36 2.98
N ALA A 79 1.66 -13.10 2.05
CA ALA A 79 2.78 -12.60 1.25
C ALA A 79 2.44 -11.25 0.58
N GLU A 80 3.44 -10.38 0.42
CA GLU A 80 3.27 -9.08 -0.24
C GLU A 80 2.69 -9.24 -1.64
N GLY A 81 1.67 -8.46 -1.98
CA GLY A 81 1.03 -8.49 -3.28
C GLY A 81 -0.47 -8.22 -3.24
N ARG A 82 -1.15 -8.66 -4.31
CA ARG A 82 -2.58 -8.44 -4.52
C ARG A 82 -3.31 -9.78 -4.41
N TRP A 83 -4.33 -9.84 -3.59
CA TRP A 83 -5.08 -11.05 -3.26
C TRP A 83 -6.53 -10.89 -3.66
N ASP A 84 -6.99 -11.64 -4.65
CA ASP A 84 -8.40 -11.63 -5.07
C ASP A 84 -9.26 -12.40 -4.06
N VAL A 85 -10.44 -11.88 -3.74
CA VAL A 85 -11.36 -12.47 -2.76
C VAL A 85 -12.48 -13.22 -3.47
N TYR A 86 -12.67 -14.48 -3.10
CA TYR A 86 -13.69 -15.38 -3.63
C TYR A 86 -14.51 -15.99 -2.50
N LEU A 87 -15.80 -16.17 -2.74
CA LEU A 87 -16.64 -17.06 -1.95
C LEU A 87 -16.71 -18.39 -2.70
N ASP A 88 -16.04 -19.39 -2.18
CA ASP A 88 -15.67 -20.60 -2.92
C ASP A 88 -14.95 -20.21 -4.23
N GLU A 89 -15.60 -20.37 -5.38
CA GLU A 89 -15.06 -20.01 -6.71
C GLU A 89 -15.64 -18.70 -7.28
N ARG A 90 -16.61 -18.09 -6.60
CA ARG A 90 -17.29 -16.89 -7.10
C ARG A 90 -16.58 -15.64 -6.61
N ALA A 91 -16.23 -14.76 -7.54
CA ALA A 91 -15.62 -13.47 -7.19
C ALA A 91 -16.56 -12.66 -6.30
N VAL A 92 -16.00 -12.08 -5.24
CA VAL A 92 -16.74 -11.23 -4.31
C VAL A 92 -16.74 -9.80 -4.84
N GLU A 93 -17.88 -9.14 -4.82
CA GLU A 93 -18.00 -7.70 -5.05
C GLU A 93 -17.70 -6.90 -3.77
N PRO A 94 -17.05 -5.73 -3.89
CA PRO A 94 -16.76 -4.89 -2.76
C PRO A 94 -18.02 -4.14 -2.28
N GLY A 95 -18.34 -4.27 -0.99
CA GLY A 95 -19.32 -3.46 -0.27
C GLY A 95 -18.71 -2.21 0.37
N VAL A 96 -19.27 -1.81 1.52
CA VAL A 96 -18.71 -0.77 2.41
C VAL A 96 -17.36 -1.23 2.93
N ARG A 97 -16.38 -0.31 3.01
CA ARG A 97 -15.06 -0.58 3.57
C ARG A 97 -14.78 0.44 4.66
N ASP A 98 -14.98 0.05 5.91
CA ASP A 98 -14.60 0.85 7.07
C ASP A 98 -13.15 0.53 7.46
N LEU A 99 -12.24 1.33 6.91
CA LEU A 99 -10.78 1.12 7.04
C LEU A 99 -10.12 2.15 7.95
N ARG A 100 -10.91 2.99 8.63
CA ARG A 100 -10.41 4.14 9.41
C ARG A 100 -9.43 3.73 10.51
N ALA A 101 -9.58 2.53 11.06
CA ALA A 101 -8.65 1.99 12.06
C ALA A 101 -7.20 1.82 11.55
N LEU A 102 -6.99 1.82 10.23
CA LEU A 102 -5.66 1.73 9.62
C LEU A 102 -4.92 3.09 9.58
N VAL A 103 -5.64 4.21 9.56
CA VAL A 103 -5.05 5.56 9.38
C VAL A 103 -4.14 5.94 10.54
N ASP A 104 -4.53 5.59 11.77
CA ASP A 104 -3.78 5.92 12.99
C ASP A 104 -2.93 4.74 13.49
N ARG A 105 -2.79 3.68 12.69
CA ARG A 105 -2.05 2.49 13.09
C ARG A 105 -0.55 2.75 12.99
N VAL A 106 0.13 2.71 14.12
CA VAL A 106 1.59 2.77 14.20
C VAL A 106 2.12 1.34 14.45
N PRO A 107 2.85 0.74 13.49
CA PRO A 107 3.55 -0.52 13.73
C PRO A 107 4.61 -0.38 14.82
N ASP A 108 5.03 -1.51 15.39
CA ASP A 108 6.21 -1.54 16.26
C ASP A 108 7.46 -1.13 15.46
N GLU A 109 8.24 -0.18 15.98
CA GLU A 109 9.43 0.37 15.31
C GLU A 109 10.58 -0.64 15.21
N GLU A 110 10.66 -1.58 16.15
CA GLU A 110 11.65 -2.67 16.11
C GLU A 110 11.27 -3.76 15.10
N GLY A 111 9.98 -3.82 14.74
CA GLY A 111 9.41 -4.75 13.77
C GLY A 111 9.38 -4.19 12.34
N GLY A 112 9.25 -5.09 11.38
CA GLY A 112 8.88 -4.72 10.02
C GLY A 112 7.42 -4.28 9.96
N VAL A 113 6.99 -3.82 8.78
CA VAL A 113 5.60 -3.43 8.56
C VAL A 113 4.83 -4.55 7.88
N ALA A 114 3.60 -4.79 8.35
CA ALA A 114 2.62 -5.66 7.72
C ALA A 114 1.25 -4.96 7.66
N VAL A 115 0.83 -4.58 6.47
CA VAL A 115 -0.42 -3.83 6.23
C VAL A 115 -1.25 -4.51 5.17
N ARG A 116 -2.57 -4.53 5.40
CA ARG A 116 -3.56 -5.15 4.52
C ARG A 116 -4.70 -4.18 4.28
N VAL A 117 -4.99 -3.88 3.03
CA VAL A 117 -6.01 -2.91 2.65
C VAL A 117 -6.97 -3.56 1.65
N PRO A 118 -8.24 -3.82 2.03
CA PRO A 118 -9.28 -4.23 1.10
C PRO A 118 -9.58 -3.12 0.09
N TYR A 119 -9.73 -3.47 -1.18
CA TYR A 119 -9.94 -2.49 -2.24
C TYR A 119 -10.78 -3.03 -3.42
N PRO A 120 -11.49 -2.14 -4.14
CA PRO A 120 -12.18 -2.49 -5.36
C PRO A 120 -11.18 -2.57 -6.52
N THR A 121 -11.26 -3.62 -7.30
CA THR A 121 -10.47 -3.78 -8.52
C THR A 121 -11.14 -3.05 -9.67
N ALA A 122 -10.39 -2.73 -10.74
CA ALA A 122 -10.92 -2.02 -11.90
C ALA A 122 -12.09 -2.76 -12.59
N ASP A 123 -12.14 -4.09 -12.47
CA ASP A 123 -13.21 -4.96 -12.97
C ASP A 123 -14.30 -5.26 -11.92
N GLY A 124 -14.35 -4.50 -10.82
CA GLY A 124 -15.47 -4.54 -9.86
C GLY A 124 -15.43 -5.66 -8.83
N ARG A 125 -14.30 -6.36 -8.68
CA ARG A 125 -14.09 -7.40 -7.66
C ARG A 125 -13.48 -6.82 -6.39
N LEU A 126 -13.64 -7.51 -5.27
CA LEU A 126 -12.94 -7.24 -4.03
C LEU A 126 -11.59 -7.94 -4.06
N ALA A 127 -10.56 -7.19 -3.69
CA ALA A 127 -9.22 -7.71 -3.44
C ALA A 127 -8.68 -7.16 -2.12
N VAL A 128 -7.64 -7.79 -1.59
CA VAL A 128 -6.83 -7.29 -0.48
C VAL A 128 -5.44 -7.02 -1.01
N ARG A 129 -4.91 -5.83 -0.71
CA ARG A 129 -3.52 -5.50 -0.95
C ARG A 129 -2.74 -5.75 0.31
N SER A 130 -1.68 -6.56 0.24
CA SER A 130 -0.80 -6.89 1.36
C SER A 130 0.58 -6.31 1.09
N TRP A 131 1.17 -5.64 2.08
CA TRP A 131 2.58 -5.28 2.11
C TRP A 131 3.22 -5.94 3.33
N VAL A 132 4.41 -6.52 3.16
CA VAL A 132 5.18 -7.16 4.24
C VAL A 132 6.65 -6.83 4.02
N ARG A 133 7.19 -5.91 4.82
CA ARG A 133 8.52 -5.34 4.59
C ARG A 133 9.31 -5.22 5.89
N LEU A 134 10.54 -5.72 5.89
CA LEU A 134 11.51 -5.56 6.97
C LEU A 134 12.91 -5.44 6.33
N PRO A 135 13.60 -4.29 6.44
CA PRO A 135 13.14 -3.02 7.00
C PRO A 135 12.17 -2.28 6.05
N HIS A 136 11.61 -1.15 6.50
CA HIS A 136 10.72 -0.31 5.69
C HIS A 136 10.91 1.18 5.96
N ALA A 137 11.09 1.98 4.90
CA ALA A 137 11.09 3.44 4.98
C ALA A 137 9.71 3.99 4.59
N GLU A 138 8.92 4.41 5.57
CA GLU A 138 7.65 5.09 5.37
C GLU A 138 7.89 6.58 5.10
N ALA A 139 7.48 7.06 3.94
CA ALA A 139 7.49 8.47 3.59
C ALA A 139 6.37 9.21 4.33
N GLY A 140 6.75 10.25 5.08
CA GLY A 140 5.86 11.18 5.74
C GLY A 140 5.65 12.45 4.90
N ASP A 141 6.08 13.58 5.44
CA ASP A 141 5.89 14.88 4.84
C ASP A 141 6.82 15.11 3.64
N ILE A 142 6.28 15.79 2.63
CA ILE A 142 7.01 16.22 1.44
C ILE A 142 6.87 17.74 1.35
N VAL A 143 7.97 18.43 1.61
CA VAL A 143 8.03 19.90 1.58
C VAL A 143 8.61 20.33 0.23
N PHE A 144 7.91 21.25 -0.43
CA PHE A 144 8.29 21.76 -1.74
C PHE A 144 9.09 23.05 -1.59
N GLY A 145 10.30 23.07 -2.15
CA GLY A 145 11.16 24.24 -2.22
C GLY A 145 11.37 24.72 -3.65
N GLU A 146 12.20 25.75 -3.82
CA GLU A 146 12.63 26.20 -5.13
C GLU A 146 13.56 25.15 -5.76
N GLY A 147 13.09 24.47 -6.81
CA GLY A 147 13.90 23.49 -7.55
C GLY A 147 14.13 22.15 -6.85
N ALA A 148 13.50 21.89 -5.71
CA ALA A 148 13.73 20.68 -4.92
C ALA A 148 12.49 20.26 -4.11
N CYS A 149 12.51 19.03 -3.59
CA CYS A 149 11.67 18.64 -2.45
C CYS A 149 12.50 18.04 -1.33
N THR A 150 12.07 18.31 -0.10
CA THR A 150 12.54 17.61 1.10
C THR A 150 11.53 16.54 1.46
N VAL A 151 12.00 15.32 1.69
CA VAL A 151 11.19 14.18 2.12
C VAL A 151 11.61 13.85 3.54
N GLU A 152 10.64 13.78 4.44
CA GLU A 152 10.80 13.29 5.80
C GLU A 152 10.05 11.96 5.94
N GLY A 153 10.48 11.11 6.88
CA GLY A 153 9.84 9.83 7.10
C GLY A 153 10.35 9.05 8.30
N THR A 154 9.81 7.85 8.46
CA THR A 154 10.13 6.93 9.55
C THR A 154 10.64 5.61 8.97
N LEU A 155 11.67 5.07 9.60
CA LEU A 155 12.33 3.81 9.26
C LEU A 155 11.96 2.77 10.32
N TYR A 156 11.32 1.70 9.88
CA TYR A 156 10.91 0.56 10.70
C TYR A 156 11.89 -0.59 10.52
N GLY A 157 12.31 -1.21 11.63
CA GLY A 157 13.27 -2.31 11.66
C GLY A 157 14.71 -1.92 11.31
N ALA A 158 15.03 -0.62 11.24
CA ALA A 158 16.38 -0.09 11.03
C ALA A 158 16.46 1.36 11.53
N GLN A 159 17.68 1.92 11.62
CA GLN A 159 17.91 3.33 11.96
C GLN A 159 18.86 3.97 10.96
N ALA A 160 18.59 5.23 10.60
CA ALA A 160 19.54 6.03 9.84
C ALA A 160 20.78 6.30 10.71
N GLY A 161 21.95 5.99 10.18
CA GLY A 161 23.24 6.12 10.86
C GLY A 161 24.25 6.93 10.04
N ALA A 162 25.50 6.90 10.48
CA ALA A 162 26.58 7.58 9.77
C ALA A 162 26.69 7.10 8.31
N GLY A 163 26.69 8.04 7.38
CA GLY A 163 26.75 7.74 5.94
C GLY A 163 25.43 7.28 5.33
N ALA A 164 24.30 7.50 6.01
CA ALA A 164 22.99 7.32 5.41
C ALA A 164 22.83 8.20 4.15
N VAL A 165 22.24 7.64 3.11
CA VAL A 165 22.00 8.35 1.84
C VAL A 165 20.64 7.95 1.28
N ALA A 166 19.94 8.93 0.72
CA ALA A 166 18.84 8.67 -0.19
C ALA A 166 19.40 8.44 -1.59
N GLU A 167 18.86 7.45 -2.29
CA GLU A 167 19.23 7.10 -3.66
C GLU A 167 18.03 7.33 -4.58
N ALA A 168 18.17 8.22 -5.56
CA ALA A 168 17.24 8.34 -6.68
C ALA A 168 17.74 7.46 -7.83
N ARG A 169 16.95 6.48 -8.23
CA ARG A 169 17.34 5.44 -9.20
C ARG A 169 16.49 5.48 -10.46
N LEU A 170 17.14 5.39 -11.62
CA LEU A 170 16.49 5.27 -12.92
C LEU A 170 17.29 4.31 -13.82
N GLY A 171 16.79 3.09 -14.00
CA GLY A 171 17.55 2.03 -14.68
C GLY A 171 18.88 1.77 -13.98
N GLY A 172 20.00 1.94 -14.68
CA GLY A 172 21.34 1.81 -14.10
C GLY A 172 21.91 3.10 -13.47
N LYS A 173 21.18 4.22 -13.51
CA LYS A 173 21.63 5.50 -12.94
C LYS A 173 21.21 5.63 -11.49
N VAL A 174 22.09 6.19 -10.67
CA VAL A 174 21.84 6.45 -9.25
C VAL A 174 22.41 7.81 -8.88
N HIS A 175 21.56 8.72 -8.39
CA HIS A 175 21.98 9.94 -7.70
C HIS A 175 21.85 9.72 -6.20
N ARG A 176 22.81 10.23 -5.43
CA ARG A 176 22.87 10.08 -3.98
C ARG A 176 22.80 11.44 -3.31
N MET A 177 21.94 11.54 -2.31
CA MET A 177 21.80 12.72 -1.47
C MET A 177 22.08 12.29 -0.03
N PRO A 178 22.82 13.07 0.76
CA PRO A 178 22.92 12.82 2.20
C PRO A 178 21.53 12.69 2.80
N ALA A 179 21.35 11.67 3.64
CA ALA A 179 20.19 11.53 4.48
C ALA A 179 20.67 11.60 5.94
N ASP A 180 19.87 12.23 6.78
CA ASP A 180 20.08 12.27 8.23
C ASP A 180 18.77 11.94 8.93
N GLY A 181 18.80 11.78 10.25
CA GLY A 181 17.64 11.42 11.04
C GLY A 181 18.03 10.96 12.44
N GLU A 182 17.07 11.00 13.35
CA GLU A 182 17.25 10.57 14.74
C GLU A 182 16.10 9.65 15.14
N LYS A 183 16.35 8.69 16.04
CA LYS A 183 15.29 7.86 16.65
C LYS A 183 14.37 7.21 15.60
N GLY A 184 14.97 6.60 14.58
CA GLY A 184 14.21 5.92 13.53
C GLY A 184 13.61 6.85 12.47
N THR A 185 13.85 8.17 12.49
CA THR A 185 13.45 9.04 11.38
C THR A 185 14.51 9.08 10.28
N PHE A 186 14.12 9.60 9.11
CA PHE A 186 15.04 10.06 8.08
C PHE A 186 14.51 11.33 7.40
N ALA A 187 15.43 12.14 6.88
CA ALA A 187 15.15 13.27 6.03
C ALA A 187 16.23 13.39 4.94
N PHE A 188 15.84 13.85 3.76
CA PHE A 188 16.77 14.22 2.70
C PHE A 188 16.14 15.26 1.76
N THR A 189 16.98 16.04 1.11
CA THR A 189 16.55 17.00 0.08
C THR A 189 17.01 16.53 -1.30
N LEU A 190 16.07 16.48 -2.23
CA LEU A 190 16.27 16.04 -3.60
C LEU A 190 16.10 17.23 -4.56
N PRO A 191 17.20 17.76 -5.11
CA PRO A 191 17.15 18.78 -6.14
C PRO A 191 16.73 18.15 -7.49
N TYR A 192 15.80 18.80 -8.19
CA TYR A 192 15.22 18.27 -9.41
C TYR A 192 16.11 18.43 -10.64
N ASP A 193 16.95 19.46 -10.67
CA ASP A 193 17.91 19.69 -11.75
C ASP A 193 18.85 18.49 -11.93
N THR A 194 19.30 17.90 -10.82
CA THR A 194 20.16 16.71 -10.77
C THR A 194 19.50 15.51 -11.44
N LEU A 195 18.17 15.39 -11.34
CA LEU A 195 17.41 14.32 -12.00
C LEU A 195 17.09 14.61 -13.47
N ALA A 196 17.14 15.89 -13.86
CA ALA A 196 16.86 16.35 -15.22
C ALA A 196 18.10 16.33 -16.14
N GLU A 197 19.29 16.01 -15.60
CA GLU A 197 20.52 15.83 -16.38
C GLU A 197 20.63 14.43 -17.02
N PRO A 198 21.06 14.29 -18.30
CA PRO A 198 21.01 15.21 -19.44
C PRO A 198 19.57 15.35 -20.01
N PRO A 199 19.31 16.23 -21.01
CA PRO A 199 17.96 16.70 -21.36
C PRO A 199 16.88 15.62 -21.46
N VAL A 200 15.75 15.92 -20.83
CA VAL A 200 14.62 15.00 -20.69
C VAL A 200 13.98 14.72 -22.05
N ALA A 201 14.26 13.53 -22.59
CA ALA A 201 13.72 13.09 -23.88
C ALA A 201 12.29 12.53 -23.79
N GLY A 202 11.86 12.10 -22.60
CA GLY A 202 10.57 11.49 -22.33
C GLY A 202 10.31 11.38 -20.83
N GLU A 203 9.17 10.80 -20.43
CA GLU A 203 8.87 10.60 -19.01
C GLU A 203 9.91 9.69 -18.35
N GLN A 204 10.42 10.15 -17.21
CA GLN A 204 11.34 9.42 -16.35
C GLN A 204 10.70 9.30 -14.96
N LEU A 205 10.74 8.09 -14.40
CA LEU A 205 10.26 7.83 -13.04
C LEU A 205 11.45 7.41 -12.18
N TRP A 206 11.96 8.35 -11.40
CA TRP A 206 13.07 8.15 -10.49
C TRP A 206 12.55 7.53 -9.19
N GLU A 207 12.88 6.27 -8.94
CA GLU A 207 12.49 5.56 -7.74
C GLU A 207 13.37 5.96 -6.56
N LEU A 208 12.76 6.22 -5.40
CA LEU A 208 13.49 6.65 -4.22
C LEU A 208 13.72 5.50 -3.24
N TRP A 209 14.96 5.37 -2.81
CA TRP A 209 15.44 4.38 -1.86
C TRP A 209 16.20 5.09 -0.75
N LEU A 210 16.16 4.54 0.47
CA LEU A 210 16.99 4.97 1.58
C LEU A 210 18.02 3.88 1.84
N ARG A 211 19.30 4.24 1.88
CA ARG A 211 20.34 3.40 2.44
C ARG A 211 20.62 3.88 3.87
N PRO A 212 20.26 3.11 4.91
CA PRO A 212 20.36 3.60 6.30
C PRO A 212 21.79 3.80 6.82
N GLY A 213 22.80 3.24 6.15
CA GLY A 213 24.21 3.43 6.48
C GLY A 213 25.11 2.91 5.34
N ALA A 214 26.40 3.24 5.35
CA ALA A 214 27.31 2.98 4.22
C ALA A 214 27.28 1.53 3.70
N ASP A 215 27.24 0.55 4.61
CA ASP A 215 27.24 -0.89 4.30
C ASP A 215 25.85 -1.54 4.39
N ALA A 216 24.80 -0.76 4.65
CA ALA A 216 23.43 -1.28 4.78
C ALA A 216 22.80 -1.50 3.40
N GLU A 217 21.90 -2.48 3.29
CA GLU A 217 21.09 -2.64 2.08
C GLU A 217 20.07 -1.50 1.92
N PRO A 218 19.85 -0.97 0.71
CA PRO A 218 18.85 0.06 0.48
C PRO A 218 17.45 -0.49 0.62
N VAL A 219 16.61 0.27 1.32
CA VAL A 219 15.18 0.01 1.48
C VAL A 219 14.38 0.96 0.62
N ARG A 220 13.26 0.49 0.09
CA ARG A 220 12.40 1.31 -0.76
C ARG A 220 11.66 2.33 0.10
N ILE A 221 11.63 3.58 -0.35
CA ILE A 221 10.84 4.62 0.31
C ILE A 221 9.41 4.52 -0.23
N SER A 222 8.43 4.37 0.63
CA SER A 222 7.04 4.12 0.22
C SER A 222 6.06 4.67 1.24
N ARG A 223 4.77 4.72 0.91
CA ARG A 223 3.75 5.14 1.88
C ARG A 223 2.59 4.15 1.89
N VAL A 224 2.61 3.25 2.87
CA VAL A 224 1.74 2.06 2.95
C VAL A 224 1.06 1.88 4.30
N LEU A 225 1.34 2.74 5.29
CA LEU A 225 0.80 2.65 6.65
C LEU A 225 -0.54 3.40 6.84
N ASP A 226 -1.39 3.40 5.83
CA ASP A 226 -2.75 3.98 5.90
C ASP A 226 -3.76 3.14 5.08
N ASP A 227 -4.97 3.65 4.90
CA ASP A 227 -6.06 2.99 4.17
C ASP A 227 -6.03 3.22 2.64
N VAL A 228 -4.97 3.85 2.11
CA VAL A 228 -4.89 4.22 0.69
C VAL A 228 -4.20 3.13 -0.13
N TRP A 229 -5.01 2.31 -0.79
CA TRP A 229 -4.50 1.23 -1.64
C TRP A 229 -3.92 1.68 -2.99
N ASP A 230 -4.32 2.85 -3.51
CA ASP A 230 -3.92 3.36 -4.84
C ASP A 230 -3.45 4.81 -4.78
N ARG A 231 -2.29 5.01 -4.18
CA ARG A 231 -1.79 6.36 -3.91
C ARG A 231 -1.47 7.12 -5.20
N LYS A 232 -1.05 6.40 -6.25
CA LYS A 232 -0.73 6.95 -7.57
C LYS A 232 -1.87 7.80 -8.15
N ASN A 233 -3.12 7.38 -7.96
CA ASN A 233 -4.27 8.03 -8.57
C ASN A 233 -4.97 9.04 -7.65
N VAL A 234 -4.58 9.12 -6.37
CA VAL A 234 -5.23 10.00 -5.37
C VAL A 234 -4.31 11.13 -4.92
N PHE A 235 -3.00 10.91 -4.86
CA PHE A 235 -2.03 11.91 -4.38
C PHE A 235 -1.41 12.66 -5.56
N VAL A 236 -1.74 13.94 -5.66
CA VAL A 236 -1.20 14.86 -6.66
C VAL A 236 -0.40 15.94 -5.95
N TYR A 237 0.88 16.06 -6.31
CA TYR A 237 1.78 17.06 -5.75
C TYR A 237 2.01 18.23 -6.73
N PRO A 238 2.36 19.42 -6.23
CA PRO A 238 2.71 20.56 -7.06
C PRO A 238 3.81 20.21 -8.08
N VAL A 239 3.64 20.70 -9.31
CA VAL A 239 4.63 20.52 -10.38
C VAL A 239 5.60 21.70 -10.36
N HIS A 240 6.88 21.40 -10.20
CA HIS A 240 7.96 22.36 -10.42
C HIS A 240 8.26 22.50 -11.92
N GLN A 241 8.45 23.73 -12.38
CA GLN A 241 8.86 24.06 -13.74
C GLN A 241 10.33 24.48 -13.73
N GLY A 242 11.20 23.65 -14.29
CA GLY A 242 12.62 23.96 -14.49
C GLY A 242 12.93 24.32 -15.95
N GLU A 243 14.19 24.55 -16.25
CA GLU A 243 14.63 24.85 -17.62
C GLU A 243 14.52 23.61 -18.52
N GLY A 244 13.43 23.52 -19.29
CA GLY A 244 13.20 22.43 -20.23
C GLY A 244 12.73 21.11 -19.60
N TYR A 245 12.26 21.16 -18.34
CA TYR A 245 11.68 20.01 -17.67
C TYR A 245 10.59 20.40 -16.65
N LYS A 246 9.78 19.42 -16.30
CA LYS A 246 8.80 19.46 -15.19
C LYS A 246 9.09 18.34 -14.22
N ALA A 247 9.01 18.63 -12.93
CA ALA A 247 9.27 17.67 -11.86
C ALA A 247 8.12 17.65 -10.86
N ALA A 248 7.73 16.45 -10.41
CA ALA A 248 6.81 16.29 -9.30
C ALA A 248 7.04 14.96 -8.58
N PRO A 249 7.03 14.93 -7.24
CA PRO A 249 6.87 13.69 -6.50
C PRO A 249 5.58 13.00 -6.93
N CYS A 250 5.58 11.67 -6.87
CA CYS A 250 4.42 10.82 -7.18
C CYS A 250 4.64 9.43 -6.60
N TYR A 251 3.65 8.55 -6.77
CA TYR A 251 3.74 7.17 -6.31
C TYR A 251 3.62 6.18 -7.47
N THR A 252 4.34 5.05 -7.34
CA THR A 252 4.16 3.89 -8.22
C THR A 252 2.80 3.24 -7.98
N THR A 253 2.45 2.26 -8.83
CA THR A 253 1.31 1.37 -8.56
C THR A 253 1.47 0.60 -7.26
N ASP A 254 2.70 0.46 -6.75
CA ASP A 254 3.04 -0.27 -5.53
C ASP A 254 3.13 0.64 -4.28
N ASN A 255 2.75 1.92 -4.43
CA ASN A 255 2.81 2.99 -3.42
C ASN A 255 4.24 3.38 -3.01
N ASP A 256 5.22 3.11 -3.87
CA ASP A 256 6.59 3.54 -3.65
C ASP A 256 6.76 4.98 -4.11
N LEU A 257 7.47 5.79 -3.30
CA LEU A 257 7.69 7.20 -3.61
C LEU A 257 8.70 7.33 -4.76
N CYS A 258 8.35 8.16 -5.73
CA CYS A 258 9.17 8.45 -6.89
C CYS A 258 9.14 9.95 -7.20
N VAL A 259 10.08 10.41 -8.03
CA VAL A 259 9.96 11.70 -8.72
C VAL A 259 9.77 11.46 -10.20
N ARG A 260 8.70 12.02 -10.75
CA ARG A 260 8.45 12.03 -12.19
C ARG A 260 9.05 13.28 -12.79
N ILE A 261 9.93 13.07 -13.77
CA ILE A 261 10.50 14.12 -14.60
C ILE A 261 9.93 13.98 -16.02
N THR A 262 9.45 15.08 -16.59
CA THR A 262 8.92 15.15 -17.96
C THR A 262 9.48 16.41 -18.64
N LYS A 263 9.26 16.56 -19.95
CA LYS A 263 9.64 17.76 -20.69
C LYS A 263 8.64 18.91 -20.49
#